data_AF-A0A151EYF6-F1
#
_entry.id   AF-A0A151EYF6-F1
#
_cell.length_a   1.000
_cell.length_b   1.000
_cell.length_c   1.000
_cell.angle_alpha   90.00
_cell.angle_beta   90.00
_cell.angle_gamma   90.00
#
_symmetry.space_group_name_H-M   'P 1'
#
loop_
_entity.id
_entity.type
_entity.pdbx_description
1 polymer ?
#
loop_
_entity_poly.entity_id
_entity_poly.type
_entity_poly.pdbx_seq_one_letter_code
_entity_poly.pdbx_strand_id
1 'polypeptide(L)'
;MRKEKTFCPQCRCEFPAWVHRCPHCKVPLVEERPPRPETVEKAISYESLVDLIRKNGGQLEIDLITTDVGKCRRWSFPYQGHGYAWARKMQGSYSNISVDLITTDVGMERKWSFPYRGYGYAWARRMQGHIGGNEVTLTATKVEMEKKWRFPYFGYGYAWTQEMSGNCGNQLRAEFVTTEVGREKKWGFLYRGYGYAWMKKGVLTLTLEE
;
A
#
# COMPACT_ATOMS: atom_id res chain seq x y z
N MET A 1 37.35 13.82 1.22
CA MET A 1 36.34 12.96 0.53
C MET A 1 35.25 12.60 1.54
N ARG A 2 34.03 13.11 1.37
CA ARG A 2 32.89 12.74 2.24
C ARG A 2 32.52 11.30 1.88
N LYS A 3 32.60 10.38 2.85
CA LYS A 3 32.14 9.00 2.68
C LYS A 3 30.61 9.05 2.55
N GLU A 4 30.09 8.88 1.34
CA GLU A 4 28.65 8.70 1.11
C GLU A 4 28.19 7.46 1.88
N LYS A 5 27.18 7.63 2.73
CA LYS A 5 26.59 6.57 3.56
C LYS A 5 25.17 6.33 3.09
N THR A 6 24.76 5.08 2.99
CA THR A 6 23.40 4.66 2.67
C THR A 6 22.77 3.99 3.89
N PHE A 7 21.43 4.01 3.97
CA PHE A 7 20.67 3.59 5.14
C PHE A 7 19.59 2.58 4.76
N CYS A 8 19.37 1.60 5.64
CA CYS A 8 18.23 0.70 5.48
C CYS A 8 16.95 1.38 5.98
N PRO A 9 15.88 1.48 5.17
CA PRO A 9 14.62 2.10 5.61
C PRO A 9 13.92 1.30 6.72
N GLN A 10 14.24 0.00 6.86
CA GLN A 10 13.53 -0.92 7.74
C GLN A 10 14.26 -1.15 9.08
N CYS A 11 15.57 -1.41 9.06
CA CYS A 11 16.37 -1.62 10.27
C CYS A 11 17.21 -0.40 10.69
N ARG A 12 17.23 0.68 9.90
CA ARG A 12 17.98 1.92 10.15
C ARG A 12 19.50 1.78 10.30
N CYS A 13 20.07 0.61 9.99
CA CYS A 13 21.51 0.39 9.97
C CYS A 13 22.19 1.24 8.88
N GLU A 14 23.40 1.73 9.18
CA GLU A 14 24.24 2.47 8.25
C GLU A 14 25.10 1.51 7.44
N PHE A 15 25.20 1.75 6.14
CA PHE A 15 26.04 0.99 5.24
C PHE A 15 26.89 1.93 4.38
N PRO A 16 28.07 1.47 3.93
CA PRO A 16 28.83 2.19 2.93
C PRO A 16 28.11 2.19 1.57
N ALA A 17 28.20 3.29 0.81
CA ALA A 17 27.38 3.55 -0.39
C ALA A 17 27.47 2.49 -1.52
N TRP A 18 28.48 1.63 -1.54
CA TRP A 18 28.59 0.53 -2.50
C TRP A 18 27.63 -0.64 -2.21
N VAL A 19 27.03 -0.67 -1.02
CA VAL A 19 26.01 -1.65 -0.69
C VAL A 19 24.66 -1.11 -1.16
N HIS A 20 24.01 -1.84 -2.06
CA HIS A 20 22.71 -1.44 -2.62
C HIS A 20 21.51 -2.03 -1.88
N ARG A 21 21.71 -3.08 -1.05
CA ARG A 21 20.64 -3.77 -0.31
C ARG A 21 21.07 -4.12 1.10
N CYS A 22 20.15 -4.03 2.05
CA CYS A 22 20.39 -4.48 3.42
C CYS A 22 20.55 -6.01 3.45
N PRO A 23 21.63 -6.57 4.05
CA PRO A 23 21.82 -8.01 4.16
C PRO A 23 20.78 -8.69 5.07
N HIS A 24 20.25 -7.98 6.06
CA HIS A 24 19.20 -8.48 6.94
C HIS A 24 17.80 -8.36 6.34
N CYS A 25 17.44 -7.18 5.84
CA CYS A 25 16.08 -6.88 5.41
C CYS A 25 15.84 -7.11 3.91
N LYS A 26 16.90 -7.33 3.11
CA LYS A 26 16.88 -7.49 1.65
C LYS A 26 16.21 -6.33 0.87
N VAL A 27 15.90 -5.22 1.53
CA VAL A 27 15.36 -3.99 0.94
C VAL A 27 16.47 -3.10 0.37
N PRO A 28 16.19 -2.29 -0.66
CA PRO A 28 17.13 -1.33 -1.21
C PRO A 28 17.47 -0.25 -0.16
N LEU A 29 18.74 0.12 -0.11
CA LEU A 29 19.25 1.16 0.79
C LEU A 29 18.99 2.54 0.17
N VAL A 30 18.72 3.53 1.02
CA VAL A 30 18.41 4.92 0.64
C VAL A 30 19.51 5.86 1.14
N GLU A 31 19.87 6.89 0.36
CA GLU A 31 20.94 7.83 0.70
C GLU A 31 20.57 8.75 1.87
N GLU A 32 19.28 9.08 2.00
CA GLU A 32 18.76 9.85 3.13
C GLU A 32 17.96 8.92 4.05
N ARG A 33 18.21 9.03 5.37
CA ARG A 33 17.34 8.37 6.34
C ARG A 33 15.92 8.88 6.12
N PRO A 34 14.93 7.99 5.93
CA PRO A 34 13.54 8.44 5.93
C PRO A 34 13.32 9.19 7.24
N PRO A 35 12.69 10.39 7.20
CA PRO A 35 12.45 11.18 8.40
C PRO A 35 11.78 10.28 9.44
N ARG A 36 12.21 10.39 10.71
CA ARG A 36 11.48 9.74 11.80
C ARG A 36 10.02 10.20 11.64
N PRO A 37 9.03 9.29 11.65
CA PRO A 37 7.64 9.71 11.64
C PRO A 37 7.49 10.71 12.78
N GLU A 38 7.12 11.95 12.42
CA GLU A 38 6.88 13.01 13.38
C GLU A 38 5.82 12.47 14.34
N THR A 39 6.12 12.58 15.64
CA THR A 39 5.17 12.28 16.70
C THR A 39 3.94 13.12 16.44
N VAL A 40 2.83 12.47 16.11
CA VAL A 40 1.52 13.08 15.88
C VAL A 40 1.20 13.97 17.08
N GLU A 41 1.37 15.29 16.95
CA GLU A 41 1.33 16.26 18.06
C GLU A 41 -0.08 16.41 18.68
N LYS A 42 -1.07 15.68 18.16
CA LYS A 42 -2.43 15.60 18.70
C LYS A 42 -2.93 14.16 18.65
N ALA A 43 -2.28 13.28 19.43
CA ALA A 43 -2.86 11.97 19.69
C ALA A 43 -4.16 12.17 20.46
N ILE A 44 -5.29 11.84 19.83
CA ILE A 44 -6.60 11.83 20.48
C ILE A 44 -6.66 10.53 21.29
N SER A 45 -7.01 10.64 22.58
CA SER A 45 -7.13 9.45 23.42
C SER A 45 -8.13 8.47 22.81
N TYR A 46 -7.85 7.18 22.93
CA TYR A 46 -8.71 6.11 22.40
C TYR A 46 -10.17 6.25 22.88
N GLU A 47 -10.36 6.60 24.15
CA GLU A 47 -11.69 6.82 24.74
C GLU A 47 -12.43 8.00 24.09
N SER A 48 -11.73 9.10 23.81
CA SER A 48 -12.31 10.23 23.08
C SER A 48 -12.70 9.87 21.65
N LEU A 49 -11.95 8.96 21.00
CA LEU A 49 -12.28 8.46 19.67
C LEU A 49 -13.53 7.58 19.70
N VAL A 50 -13.65 6.68 20.68
CA VAL A 50 -14.84 5.86 20.92
C VAL A 50 -16.07 6.73 21.21
N ASP A 51 -15.94 7.75 22.06
CA ASP A 51 -17.04 8.66 22.38
C ASP A 51 -17.49 9.49 21.17
N LEU A 52 -16.56 9.87 20.30
CA LEU A 52 -16.88 10.58 19.06
C LEU A 52 -17.65 9.67 18.10
N ILE A 53 -17.25 8.40 17.97
CA ILE A 53 -17.97 7.41 17.17
C ILE A 53 -19.37 7.16 17.74
N ARG A 54 -19.53 7.06 19.07
CA ARG A 54 -20.85 6.97 19.71
C ARG A 54 -21.72 8.20 19.41
N LYS A 55 -21.16 9.41 19.52
CA LYS A 55 -21.87 10.66 19.23
C LYS A 55 -22.32 10.76 17.77
N ASN A 56 -21.56 10.18 16.85
CA ASN A 56 -21.89 10.12 15.42
C ASN A 56 -22.81 8.94 15.05
N GLY A 57 -23.45 8.28 16.03
CA GLY A 57 -24.40 7.20 15.76
C GLY A 57 -23.75 5.83 15.57
N GLY A 58 -22.52 5.64 16.04
CA GLY A 58 -21.83 4.36 16.06
C GLY A 58 -20.95 4.08 14.83
N GLN A 59 -20.90 5.01 13.88
CA GLN A 59 -20.09 4.88 12.66
C GLN A 59 -19.35 6.19 12.34
N LEU A 60 -18.12 6.06 11.86
CA LEU A 60 -17.31 7.19 11.39
C LEU A 60 -16.69 6.86 10.05
N GLU A 61 -16.97 7.67 9.03
CA GLU A 61 -16.41 7.53 7.68
C GLU A 61 -15.28 8.54 7.47
N ILE A 62 -14.14 8.06 6.97
CA ILE A 62 -12.95 8.86 6.70
C ILE A 62 -12.50 8.61 5.27
N ASP A 63 -12.49 9.65 4.45
CA ASP A 63 -11.92 9.59 3.11
C ASP A 63 -10.40 9.47 3.17
N LEU A 64 -9.87 8.44 2.54
CA LEU A 64 -8.44 8.18 2.41
C LEU A 64 -7.99 8.39 0.97
N ILE A 65 -6.84 9.05 0.82
CA ILE A 65 -6.19 9.27 -0.46
C ILE A 65 -4.81 8.62 -0.41
N THR A 66 -4.42 7.97 -1.50
CA THR A 66 -3.08 7.40 -1.62
C THR A 66 -2.06 8.49 -1.93
N THR A 67 -1.10 8.65 -1.02
CA THR A 67 -0.03 9.64 -1.12
C THR A 67 1.24 9.05 -1.72
N ASP A 68 1.51 7.77 -1.47
CA ASP A 68 2.67 7.07 -2.05
C ASP A 68 2.24 5.73 -2.67
N VAL A 69 2.80 5.45 -3.84
CA VAL A 69 2.51 4.25 -4.65
C VAL A 69 3.78 3.43 -4.78
N GLY A 70 3.79 2.24 -4.19
CA GLY A 70 4.84 1.28 -4.40
C GLY A 70 4.77 0.73 -5.81
N LYS A 71 5.90 0.75 -6.54
CA LYS A 71 6.02 0.15 -7.87
C LYS A 71 7.19 -0.82 -7.87
N CYS A 72 6.96 -2.03 -8.35
CA CYS A 72 8.02 -3.01 -8.55
C CYS A 72 7.94 -3.52 -9.99
N ARG A 73 9.10 -3.61 -10.63
CA ARG A 73 9.23 -4.24 -11.95
C ARG A 73 10.10 -5.46 -11.79
N ARG A 74 9.57 -6.64 -12.12
CA ARG A 74 10.37 -7.85 -12.28
C ARG A 74 10.55 -8.13 -13.76
N TRP A 75 11.78 -8.46 -14.11
CA TRP A 75 12.18 -8.86 -15.44
C TRP A 75 12.75 -10.27 -15.36
N SER A 76 12.25 -11.18 -16.19
CA SER A 76 12.87 -12.49 -16.41
C SER A 76 13.14 -12.70 -17.90
N PHE A 77 14.40 -13.00 -18.20
CA PHE A 77 14.87 -13.45 -19.50
C PHE A 77 14.15 -14.77 -19.90
N PRO A 78 13.81 -15.02 -21.18
CA PRO A 78 14.08 -14.15 -22.32
C PRO A 78 13.07 -13.02 -22.44
N TYR A 79 11.79 -13.17 -22.06
CA TYR A 79 10.78 -12.22 -22.51
C TYR A 79 9.55 -11.97 -21.61
N GLN A 80 9.68 -12.02 -20.28
CA GLN A 80 8.55 -11.74 -19.37
C GLN A 80 8.92 -10.67 -18.35
N GLY A 81 8.44 -9.45 -18.58
CA GLY A 81 8.43 -8.42 -17.56
C GLY A 81 7.04 -8.32 -16.94
N HIS A 82 6.95 -8.13 -15.63
CA HIS A 82 5.70 -7.81 -14.94
C HIS A 82 5.90 -6.53 -14.13
N GLY A 83 4.96 -5.60 -14.30
CA GLY A 83 4.83 -4.42 -13.45
C GLY A 83 3.83 -4.73 -12.34
N TYR A 84 4.21 -4.40 -11.13
CA TYR A 84 3.40 -4.52 -9.92
C TYR A 84 3.28 -3.13 -9.30
N ALA A 85 2.07 -2.74 -8.91
CA ALA A 85 1.85 -1.55 -8.11
C ALA A 85 0.93 -1.86 -6.93
N TRP A 86 1.06 -1.06 -5.87
CA TRP A 86 0.20 -1.10 -4.70
C TRP A 86 0.22 0.27 -4.02
N ALA A 87 -0.83 0.61 -3.27
CA ALA A 87 -0.80 1.78 -2.41
C ALA A 87 0.20 1.52 -1.27
N ARG A 88 1.21 2.36 -1.11
CA ARG A 88 2.24 2.20 -0.08
C ARG A 88 1.93 3.01 1.17
N LYS A 89 1.46 4.25 0.98
CA LYS A 89 0.98 5.12 2.06
C LYS A 89 -0.36 5.71 1.66
N MET A 90 -1.31 5.65 2.58
CA MET A 90 -2.61 6.31 2.47
C MET A 90 -2.77 7.25 3.64
N GLN A 91 -3.25 8.45 3.36
CA GLN A 91 -3.54 9.45 4.37
C GLN A 91 -4.94 9.99 4.19
N GLY A 92 -5.58 10.31 5.31
CA GLY A 92 -6.86 10.98 5.35
C GLY A 92 -6.96 11.84 6.59
N SER A 93 -7.88 12.78 6.56
CA SER A 93 -8.17 13.64 7.70
C SER A 93 -9.66 13.80 7.81
N TYR A 94 -10.20 13.52 8.99
CA TYR A 94 -11.58 13.85 9.32
C TYR A 94 -11.60 14.75 10.54
N SER A 95 -12.07 15.99 10.36
CA SER A 95 -12.05 17.04 11.38
C SER A 95 -10.65 17.26 11.96
N ASN A 96 -10.32 16.64 13.10
CA ASN A 96 -9.03 16.72 13.79
C ASN A 96 -8.30 15.37 13.91
N ILE A 97 -8.84 14.30 13.32
CA ILE A 97 -8.24 12.97 13.33
C ILE A 97 -7.46 12.80 12.04
N SER A 98 -6.14 12.67 12.15
CA SER A 98 -5.31 12.21 11.05
C SER A 98 -5.27 10.68 11.01
N VAL A 99 -5.40 10.14 9.80
CA VAL A 99 -5.26 8.71 9.54
C VAL A 99 -4.06 8.52 8.64
N ASP A 100 -3.08 7.78 9.13
CA ASP A 100 -1.88 7.43 8.38
C ASP A 100 -1.76 5.91 8.32
N LEU A 101 -1.98 5.34 7.13
CA LEU A 101 -1.87 3.90 6.89
C LEU A 101 -0.68 3.61 5.98
N ILE A 102 0.10 2.59 6.33
CA ILE A 102 1.27 2.11 5.58
C ILE A 102 1.07 0.64 5.26
N THR A 103 1.33 0.26 4.02
CA THR A 103 1.29 -1.14 3.60
C THR A 103 2.51 -1.88 4.11
N THR A 104 2.27 -2.88 4.96
CA THR A 104 3.32 -3.74 5.53
C THR A 104 3.54 -4.98 4.68
N ASP A 105 2.44 -5.59 4.20
CA ASP A 105 2.50 -6.78 3.36
C ASP A 105 1.83 -6.55 2.01
N VAL A 106 2.52 -6.98 0.96
CA VAL A 106 2.05 -6.90 -0.43
C VAL A 106 1.75 -8.31 -0.93
N GLY A 107 0.51 -8.53 -1.36
CA GLY A 107 0.13 -9.75 -2.07
C GLY A 107 0.66 -9.67 -3.50
N MET A 108 1.28 -10.75 -3.97
CA MET A 108 1.72 -10.87 -5.36
C MET A 108 1.28 -12.20 -5.92
N GLU A 109 0.65 -12.17 -7.09
CA GLU A 109 0.28 -13.38 -7.82
C GLU A 109 0.74 -13.28 -9.27
N ARG A 110 1.13 -14.43 -9.84
CA ARG A 110 1.45 -14.56 -11.25
C ARG A 110 0.54 -15.61 -11.86
N LYS A 111 -0.27 -15.22 -12.84
CA LYS A 111 -1.04 -16.18 -13.66
C LYS A 111 -0.42 -16.26 -15.04
N TRP A 112 -0.18 -17.47 -15.50
CA TRP A 112 0.32 -17.75 -16.83
C TRP A 112 -0.74 -18.51 -17.62
N SER A 113 -1.00 -18.09 -18.85
CA SER A 113 -1.81 -18.85 -19.79
C SER A 113 -1.12 -18.97 -21.15
N PHE A 114 -1.24 -20.16 -21.74
CA PHE A 114 -0.71 -20.49 -23.06
C PHE A 114 -1.36 -19.59 -24.15
N PRO A 115 -0.64 -19.14 -25.21
CA PRO A 115 0.72 -19.55 -25.60
C PRO A 115 1.84 -18.68 -25.02
N TYR A 116 1.61 -17.42 -24.63
CA TYR A 116 2.62 -16.53 -24.03
C TYR A 116 1.97 -15.39 -23.23
N ARG A 117 1.03 -15.70 -22.32
CA ARG A 117 0.24 -14.70 -21.59
C ARG A 117 0.54 -14.74 -20.10
N GLY A 118 1.63 -14.10 -19.68
CA GLY A 118 1.95 -13.90 -18.28
C GLY A 118 1.35 -12.60 -17.74
N TYR A 119 0.52 -12.70 -16.71
CA TYR A 119 -0.04 -11.55 -15.98
C TYR A 119 0.54 -11.53 -14.56
N GLY A 120 1.05 -10.37 -14.15
CA GLY A 120 1.44 -10.10 -12.78
C GLY A 120 0.36 -9.27 -12.09
N TYR A 121 0.03 -9.65 -10.87
CA TYR A 121 -0.91 -8.96 -9.99
C TYR A 121 -0.21 -8.61 -8.69
N ALA A 122 -0.41 -7.39 -8.21
CA ALA A 122 -0.03 -7.00 -6.85
C ALA A 122 -1.15 -6.18 -6.21
N TRP A 123 -1.27 -6.32 -4.90
CA TRP A 123 -2.26 -5.59 -4.10
C TRP A 123 -1.75 -5.45 -2.66
N ALA A 124 -2.35 -4.52 -1.90
CA ALA A 124 -2.02 -4.37 -0.48
C ALA A 124 -2.72 -5.47 0.31
N ARG A 125 -1.96 -6.40 0.90
CA ARG A 125 -2.53 -7.53 1.66
C ARG A 125 -2.76 -7.14 3.12
N ARG A 126 -1.83 -6.39 3.70
CA ARG A 126 -1.93 -5.89 5.07
C ARG A 126 -1.47 -4.44 5.13
N MET A 127 -2.25 -3.61 5.81
CA MET A 127 -1.88 -2.24 6.12
C MET A 127 -1.88 -2.05 7.63
N GLN A 128 -0.90 -1.33 8.13
CA GLN A 128 -0.83 -0.92 9.53
C GLN A 128 -0.65 0.59 9.59
N GLY A 129 -1.21 1.21 10.61
CA GLY A 129 -1.14 2.64 10.72
C GLY A 129 -1.73 3.17 11.99
N HIS A 130 -1.97 4.46 12.01
CA HIS A 130 -2.50 5.15 13.17
C HIS A 130 -3.72 5.99 12.79
N ILE A 131 -4.77 5.89 13.60
CA ILE A 131 -5.96 6.76 13.54
C ILE A 131 -5.93 7.64 14.78
N GLY A 132 -5.63 8.93 14.61
CA GLY A 132 -5.50 9.88 15.73
C GLY A 132 -4.46 9.44 16.76
N GLY A 133 -3.44 8.66 16.35
CA GLY A 133 -2.40 8.11 17.24
C GLY A 133 -2.66 6.67 17.72
N ASN A 134 -3.83 6.07 17.46
CA ASN A 134 -4.14 4.69 17.87
C ASN A 134 -3.78 3.70 16.77
N GLU A 135 -3.12 2.59 17.11
CA GLU A 135 -2.69 1.59 16.13
C GLU A 135 -3.90 0.85 15.51
N VAL A 136 -3.90 0.77 14.18
CA VAL A 136 -4.90 0.05 13.40
C VAL A 136 -4.21 -0.92 12.47
N THR A 137 -4.74 -2.13 12.42
CA THR A 137 -4.28 -3.15 11.48
C THR A 137 -5.44 -3.55 10.58
N LEU A 138 -5.24 -3.42 9.27
CA LEU A 138 -6.20 -3.78 8.24
C LEU A 138 -5.66 -4.94 7.42
N THR A 139 -6.52 -5.91 7.13
CA THR A 139 -6.23 -7.06 6.28
C THR A 139 -7.16 -7.09 5.08
N ALA A 140 -6.63 -7.44 3.92
CA ALA A 140 -7.41 -7.54 2.69
C ALA A 140 -8.41 -8.69 2.80
N THR A 141 -9.69 -8.36 2.66
CA THR A 141 -10.79 -9.33 2.65
C THR A 141 -11.17 -9.68 1.22
N LYS A 142 -11.18 -8.68 0.33
CA LYS A 142 -11.53 -8.84 -1.07
C LYS A 142 -10.54 -8.16 -1.99
N VAL A 143 -10.11 -8.89 -3.01
CA VAL A 143 -9.12 -8.44 -4.00
C VAL A 143 -9.74 -8.60 -5.38
N GLU A 144 -9.75 -7.52 -6.16
CA GLU A 144 -10.16 -7.58 -7.54
C GLU A 144 -8.95 -7.71 -8.46
N MET A 145 -9.13 -8.51 -9.52
CA MET A 145 -8.12 -8.75 -10.54
C MET A 145 -8.75 -8.57 -11.91
N GLU A 146 -8.25 -7.60 -12.66
CA GLU A 146 -8.63 -7.36 -14.03
C GLU A 146 -7.55 -7.86 -15.00
N LYS A 147 -8.01 -8.50 -16.07
CA LYS A 147 -7.19 -8.88 -17.23
C LYS A 147 -7.56 -7.99 -18.40
N LYS A 148 -6.59 -7.27 -18.95
CA LYS A 148 -6.77 -6.59 -20.23
C LYS A 148 -5.78 -7.11 -21.25
N TRP A 149 -6.31 -7.44 -22.42
CA TRP A 149 -5.52 -7.92 -23.53
C TRP A 149 -5.83 -7.08 -24.77
N ARG A 150 -4.78 -6.72 -25.52
CA ARG A 150 -4.89 -6.21 -26.88
C ARG A 150 -3.95 -7.00 -27.79
N PHE A 151 -4.46 -7.35 -28.97
CA PHE A 151 -3.68 -7.94 -30.07
C PHE A 151 -2.55 -6.99 -30.50
N PRO A 152 -1.33 -7.46 -30.86
CA PRO A 152 -0.93 -8.85 -31.10
C PRO A 152 -0.38 -9.61 -29.88
N TYR A 153 0.22 -8.96 -28.87
CA TYR A 153 0.82 -9.65 -27.71
C TYR A 153 0.82 -8.82 -26.41
N PHE A 154 -0.23 -8.03 -26.14
CA PHE A 154 -0.23 -7.08 -25.03
C PHE A 154 -1.20 -7.49 -23.91
N GLY A 155 -0.73 -8.31 -22.98
CA GLY A 155 -1.46 -8.66 -21.75
C GLY A 155 -1.04 -7.79 -20.57
N TYR A 156 -2.00 -7.14 -19.92
CA TYR A 156 -1.82 -6.36 -18.69
C TYR A 156 -2.68 -6.95 -17.58
N GLY A 157 -2.05 -7.23 -16.43
CA GLY A 157 -2.75 -7.59 -15.20
C GLY A 157 -2.90 -6.35 -14.34
N TYR A 158 -4.10 -6.09 -13.85
CA TYR A 158 -4.36 -5.09 -12.82
C TYR A 158 -4.91 -5.81 -11.61
N ALA A 159 -4.41 -5.48 -10.42
CA ALA A 159 -5.01 -5.91 -9.17
C ALA A 159 -5.02 -4.75 -8.19
N TRP A 160 -6.02 -4.75 -7.33
CA TRP A 160 -6.13 -3.84 -6.20
C TRP A 160 -7.00 -4.49 -5.13
N THR A 161 -6.86 -4.00 -3.91
CA THR A 161 -7.69 -4.45 -2.80
C THR A 161 -9.00 -3.66 -2.87
N GLN A 162 -10.13 -4.35 -2.89
CA GLN A 162 -11.45 -3.70 -2.94
C GLN A 162 -11.94 -3.40 -1.52
N GLU A 163 -11.81 -4.37 -0.63
CA GLU A 163 -12.26 -4.30 0.75
C GLU A 163 -11.15 -4.78 1.68
N MET A 164 -10.95 -4.06 2.77
CA MET A 164 -10.10 -4.48 3.88
C MET A 164 -10.88 -4.38 5.18
N SER A 165 -10.72 -5.36 6.05
CA SER A 165 -11.27 -5.30 7.40
C SER A 165 -10.15 -5.49 8.42
N GLY A 166 -10.35 -4.94 9.60
CA GLY A 166 -9.39 -5.05 10.67
C GLY A 166 -9.86 -4.38 11.94
N ASN A 167 -8.97 -4.32 12.92
CA ASN A 167 -9.33 -3.90 14.27
C ASN A 167 -8.50 -2.67 14.66
N CYS A 168 -9.15 -1.77 15.38
CA CYS A 168 -8.58 -0.58 15.99
C CYS A 168 -8.76 -0.72 17.51
N GLY A 169 -7.79 -1.32 18.19
CA GLY A 169 -7.94 -1.67 19.62
C GLY A 169 -8.98 -2.76 19.86
N ASN A 170 -9.68 -2.67 21.00
CA ASN A 170 -10.54 -3.75 21.52
C ASN A 170 -12.03 -3.54 21.25
N GLN A 171 -12.46 -2.35 20.84
CA GLN A 171 -13.88 -1.98 20.75
C GLN A 171 -14.27 -1.43 19.38
N LEU A 172 -13.31 -1.29 18.45
CA LEU A 172 -13.56 -0.70 17.15
C LEU A 172 -13.10 -1.63 16.04
N ARG A 173 -14.01 -1.85 15.11
CA ARG A 173 -13.75 -2.52 13.85
C ARG A 173 -13.61 -1.48 12.76
N ALA A 174 -12.61 -1.69 11.92
CA ALA A 174 -12.26 -0.82 10.82
C ALA A 174 -12.49 -1.54 9.51
N GLU A 175 -13.32 -0.96 8.65
CA GLU A 175 -13.64 -1.47 7.32
C GLU A 175 -13.26 -0.42 6.28
N PHE A 176 -12.50 -0.81 5.28
CA PHE A 176 -12.03 0.07 4.24
C PHE A 176 -12.54 -0.42 2.89
N VAL A 177 -13.19 0.48 2.16
CA VAL A 177 -13.73 0.21 0.83
C VAL A 177 -13.09 1.15 -0.19
N THR A 178 -12.51 0.58 -1.25
CA THR A 178 -11.91 1.36 -2.32
C THR A 178 -13.00 1.92 -3.25
N THR A 179 -13.02 3.24 -3.41
CA THR A 179 -13.97 3.95 -4.27
C THR A 179 -13.36 4.30 -5.63
N GLU A 180 -12.07 4.67 -5.66
CA GLU A 180 -11.36 4.99 -6.89
C GLU A 180 -10.09 4.16 -7.05
N VAL A 181 -9.87 3.66 -8.27
CA VAL A 181 -8.69 2.88 -8.63
C VAL A 181 -7.77 3.69 -9.55
N GLY A 182 -6.53 3.88 -9.12
CA GLY A 182 -5.46 4.45 -9.93
C GLY A 182 -4.97 3.42 -10.94
N ARG A 183 -4.88 3.80 -12.22
CA ARG A 183 -4.39 2.92 -13.28
C ARG A 183 -3.33 3.66 -14.07
N GLU A 184 -2.19 3.02 -14.27
CA GLU A 184 -1.13 3.52 -15.12
C GLU A 184 -0.66 2.42 -16.06
N LYS A 185 -0.38 2.82 -17.30
CA LYS A 185 0.22 1.98 -18.31
C LYS A 185 1.62 2.51 -18.57
N LYS A 186 2.63 1.65 -18.47
CA LYS A 186 3.96 1.98 -18.98
C LYS A 186 4.36 1.03 -20.08
N TRP A 187 5.10 1.58 -21.03
CA TRP A 187 5.65 0.87 -22.17
C TRP A 187 7.14 0.62 -21.95
N GLY A 188 7.59 -0.58 -22.28
CA GLY A 188 9.01 -0.89 -22.45
C GLY A 188 9.35 -1.15 -23.91
N PHE A 189 10.64 -1.08 -24.22
CA PHE A 189 11.21 -1.43 -25.53
C PHE A 189 10.74 -2.84 -25.97
N LEU A 190 10.48 -3.04 -27.27
CA LEU A 190 9.91 -4.26 -27.89
C LEU A 190 8.44 -4.55 -27.54
N TYR A 191 7.55 -3.56 -27.62
CA TYR A 191 6.10 -3.82 -27.60
C TYR A 191 5.62 -4.59 -26.36
N ARG A 192 6.10 -4.19 -25.17
CA ARG A 192 5.64 -4.79 -23.90
C ARG A 192 5.12 -3.72 -22.98
N GLY A 193 3.82 -3.78 -22.75
CA GLY A 193 3.18 -2.91 -21.82
C GLY A 193 2.99 -3.58 -20.45
N TYR A 194 3.11 -2.78 -19.40
CA TYR A 194 2.86 -3.16 -18.01
C TYR A 194 1.67 -2.38 -17.46
N GLY A 195 0.82 -3.07 -16.70
CA GLY A 195 -0.33 -2.49 -16.03
C GLY A 195 0.02 -2.29 -14.57
N TYR A 196 -0.10 -1.06 -14.10
CA TYR A 196 -0.03 -0.74 -12.68
C TYR A 196 -1.44 -0.35 -12.24
N ALA A 197 -1.95 -1.01 -11.20
CA ALA A 197 -3.16 -0.59 -10.51
C ALA A 197 -2.85 -0.43 -9.03
N TRP A 198 -3.51 0.53 -8.40
CA TRP A 198 -3.47 0.75 -6.96
C TRP A 198 -4.78 1.42 -6.53
N MET A 199 -5.10 1.32 -5.24
CA MET A 199 -6.21 2.06 -4.64
C MET A 199 -5.84 3.54 -4.69
N LYS A 200 -6.65 4.41 -5.28
CA LYS A 200 -6.37 5.86 -5.35
C LYS A 200 -7.09 6.59 -4.23
N LYS A 201 -8.38 6.27 -4.06
CA LYS A 201 -9.21 6.75 -2.95
C LYS A 201 -10.05 5.61 -2.39
N GLY A 202 -10.44 5.74 -1.14
CA GLY A 202 -11.41 4.86 -0.50
C GLY A 202 -11.96 5.48 0.77
N VAL A 203 -13.00 4.87 1.30
CA VAL A 203 -13.64 5.28 2.56
C VAL A 203 -13.26 4.26 3.61
N LEU A 204 -12.76 4.75 4.74
CA LEU A 204 -12.55 3.96 5.94
C LEU A 204 -13.71 4.22 6.91
N THR A 205 -14.49 3.18 7.17
CA THR A 205 -15.56 3.17 8.15
C THR A 205 -15.07 2.54 9.44
N LEU A 206 -15.17 3.26 10.56
CA LEU A 206 -14.98 2.71 11.89
C LEU A 206 -16.34 2.43 12.51
N THR A 207 -16.55 1.21 12.97
CA THR A 207 -17.77 0.77 13.66
C THR A 207 -17.43 0.31 15.07
N LEU A 208 -18.34 0.54 16.01
CA LEU A 208 -18.23 -0.03 17.35
C LEU A 208 -18.57 -1.52 17.30
N GLU A 209 -17.70 -2.35 17.88
CA GLU A 209 -18.05 -3.71 18.27
C GLU A 209 -18.60 -3.63 19.70
N GLU A 210 -19.86 -4.07 19.86
CA GLU A 210 -20.55 -4.16 21.17
C GLU A 210 -20.02 -5.33 22.02
#